data_AF-A0AAN7XBK3-F1
#
_entry.id   AF-A0AAN7XBK3-F1
#
_cell.length_a   1.000
_cell.length_b   1.000
_cell.length_c   1.000
_cell.angle_alpha   90.00
_cell.angle_beta   90.00
_cell.angle_gamma   90.00
#
_symmetry.space_group_name_H-M   'P 1'
#
loop_
_entity.id
_entity.type
_entity.pdbx_description
1 polymer ?
#
loop_
_entity_poly.entity_id
_entity_poly.type
_entity_poly.pdbx_seq_one_letter_code
_entity_poly.pdbx_strand_id
1 'polypeptide(L)'
;MSAVTDTASAIKDQSYHLLSLKNNGGLVIPSEGTVRVVRAAEWVIHQASASCKRSQPIKLLEIMYIVRKKMGSEDVLALGEHIGDPQ
;
A
#
# COMPACT_ATOMS: atom_id res chain seq x y z
N MET A 1 -5.91 21.48 40.12
CA MET A 1 -4.71 21.21 39.29
C MET A 1 -5.17 20.48 38.05
N SER A 2 -4.60 20.91 36.92
CA SER A 2 -5.10 20.72 35.56
C SER A 2 -5.50 19.29 35.23
N ALA A 3 -6.72 19.15 34.69
CA ALA A 3 -7.07 18.02 33.86
C ALA A 3 -5.99 17.90 32.78
N VAL A 4 -5.47 16.68 32.64
CA VAL A 4 -4.63 16.26 31.53
C VAL A 4 -5.32 16.73 30.27
N THR A 5 -4.77 17.80 29.67
CA THR A 5 -5.25 18.33 28.40
C THR A 5 -4.93 17.26 27.39
N ASP A 6 -5.96 16.44 27.17
CA ASP A 6 -6.35 15.83 25.93
C ASP A 6 -5.24 15.77 24.90
N THR A 7 -4.86 14.55 24.57
CA THR A 7 -4.14 14.07 23.38
C THR A 7 -4.83 14.47 22.06
N ALA A 8 -5.39 15.68 22.01
CA ALA A 8 -6.04 16.37 20.92
C ALA A 8 -5.08 17.32 20.18
N SER A 9 -3.76 17.10 20.29
CA SER A 9 -2.95 17.19 19.08
C SER A 9 -3.21 15.91 18.29
N ALA A 10 -4.44 15.81 17.79
CA ALA A 10 -4.73 15.14 16.54
C ALA A 10 -3.89 15.87 15.51
N ILE A 11 -2.58 15.57 15.50
CA ILE A 11 -1.70 15.84 14.38
C ILE A 11 -2.46 15.24 13.23
N LYS A 12 -3.02 16.15 12.43
CA LYS A 12 -3.82 15.91 11.24
C LYS A 12 -3.13 14.77 10.51
N ASP A 13 -3.67 13.55 10.68
CA ASP A 13 -3.04 12.30 10.27
C ASP A 13 -3.24 12.10 8.76
N GLN A 14 -2.87 13.15 8.00
CA GLN A 14 -2.91 13.22 6.55
C GLN A 14 -1.63 12.64 5.94
N SER A 15 -0.71 12.12 6.75
CA SER A 15 0.61 11.69 6.26
C SER A 15 0.63 10.26 5.72
N TYR A 16 -0.44 9.48 5.89
CA TYR A 16 -0.45 8.06 5.52
C TYR A 16 -1.59 7.75 4.53
N HIS A 17 -1.49 8.25 3.30
CA HIS A 17 -2.43 7.90 2.22
C HIS A 17 -2.36 6.43 1.80
N LEU A 18 -1.31 5.73 2.22
CA LEU A 18 -1.17 4.29 2.06
C LEU A 18 -1.90 3.49 3.14
N LEU A 19 -2.09 4.06 4.34
CA LEU A 19 -2.54 3.34 5.53
C LEU A 19 -3.25 4.28 6.50
N SER A 20 -4.49 3.99 6.88
CA SER A 20 -5.14 4.69 8.00
C SER A 20 -4.90 3.96 9.31
N LEU A 21 -4.54 4.71 10.35
CA LEU A 21 -4.40 4.16 11.71
C LEU A 21 -5.75 4.17 12.43
N LYS A 22 -6.04 3.08 13.15
CA LYS A 22 -7.16 2.95 14.08
C LYS A 22 -6.68 2.39 15.42
N ASN A 23 -7.53 2.49 16.45
CA ASN A 23 -7.26 1.96 17.79
C ASN A 23 -5.92 2.47 18.35
N ASN A 24 -5.72 3.79 18.36
CA ASN A 24 -4.48 4.44 18.82
C ASN A 24 -3.21 3.93 18.10
N GLY A 25 -3.33 3.56 16.82
CA GLY A 25 -2.23 3.00 16.03
C GLY A 25 -2.01 1.50 16.19
N GLY A 26 -2.79 0.81 17.03
CA GLY A 26 -2.74 -0.64 17.18
C GLY A 26 -3.32 -1.41 15.99
N LEU A 27 -4.06 -0.73 15.11
CA LEU A 27 -4.58 -1.30 13.87
C LEU A 27 -4.20 -0.42 12.68
N VAL A 28 -3.59 -1.04 11.68
CA VAL A 28 -3.21 -0.41 10.40
C VAL A 28 -4.17 -0.89 9.32
N ILE A 29 -4.83 0.03 8.63
CA ILE A 29 -5.78 -0.27 7.56
C ILE A 29 -5.20 0.20 6.23
N PRO A 30 -4.90 -0.70 5.28
CA PRO A 30 -4.35 -0.30 3.99
C PRO A 30 -5.37 0.46 3.13
N SER A 31 -4.86 1.37 2.31
CA SER A 31 -5.64 2.01 1.25
C SER A 31 -6.08 1.01 0.20
N GLU A 32 -7.14 1.33 -0.53
CA GLU A 32 -7.62 0.51 -1.65
C GLU A 32 -6.51 0.26 -2.68
N GLY A 33 -5.69 1.28 -2.95
CA GLY A 33 -4.50 1.18 -3.79
C GLY A 33 -3.52 0.10 -3.35
N THR A 34 -3.20 0.10 -2.06
CA THR A 34 -2.32 -0.89 -1.44
C THR A 34 -2.93 -2.30 -1.57
N VAL A 35 -4.22 -2.45 -1.30
CA VAL A 35 -4.93 -3.74 -1.44
C VAL A 35 -4.89 -4.24 -2.88
N ARG A 36 -5.12 -3.38 -3.88
CA ARG A 36 -5.08 -3.73 -5.30
C ARG A 36 -3.70 -4.22 -5.73
N VAL A 37 -2.64 -3.53 -5.32
CA VAL A 37 -1.25 -3.93 -5.62
C VAL A 37 -0.91 -5.28 -4.98
N VAL A 38 -1.28 -5.48 -3.70
CA VAL A 38 -1.03 -6.74 -2.99
C VAL A 38 -1.78 -7.90 -3.65
N ARG A 39 -3.07 -7.73 -3.98
CA ARG A 39 -3.87 -8.76 -4.68
C ARG A 39 -3.31 -9.09 -6.06
N ALA A 40 -2.80 -8.09 -6.79
CA ALA A 40 -2.17 -8.33 -8.09
C ALA A 40 -0.89 -9.16 -7.92
N ALA A 41 -0.04 -8.84 -6.94
CA ALA A 41 1.18 -9.59 -6.65
C ALA A 41 0.86 -11.03 -6.20
N GLU A 42 -0.09 -11.20 -5.28
CA GLU A 42 -0.58 -12.49 -4.82
C GLU A 42 -1.04 -13.35 -6.00
N TRP A 43 -1.88 -12.82 -6.88
CA TRP A 43 -2.37 -13.52 -8.06
C TRP A 43 -1.22 -13.98 -8.97
N VAL A 44 -0.22 -13.13 -9.21
CA VAL A 44 0.96 -13.47 -10.03
C VAL A 44 1.76 -14.61 -9.40
N ILE A 45 2.00 -14.55 -8.09
CA ILE A 45 2.73 -15.59 -7.35
C ILE A 45 1.95 -16.90 -7.41
N HIS A 46 0.64 -16.87 -7.17
CA HIS A 46 -0.20 -18.06 -7.20
C HIS A 46 -0.21 -18.71 -8.58
N GLN A 47 -0.35 -17.91 -9.64
CA GLN A 47 -0.30 -18.42 -11.01
C GLN A 47 1.05 -19.03 -11.37
N ALA A 48 2.16 -18.41 -10.93
CA ALA A 48 3.49 -18.95 -11.17
C ALA A 48 3.71 -20.28 -10.44
N SER A 49 3.20 -20.41 -9.22
CA SER A 49 3.29 -21.64 -8.40
C SER A 49 2.39 -22.76 -8.93
N ALA A 50 1.22 -22.43 -9.45
CA ALA A 50 0.29 -23.40 -10.03
C ALA A 50 0.71 -23.88 -11.44
N SER A 51 1.63 -23.16 -12.10
CA SER A 51 2.07 -23.50 -13.44
C SER A 51 3.06 -24.67 -13.42
N CYS A 52 2.56 -25.87 -13.76
CA CYS A 52 3.36 -27.09 -13.92
C CYS A 52 4.46 -26.99 -15.01
N LYS A 53 4.44 -25.95 -15.84
CA LYS A 53 5.45 -25.67 -16.87
C LYS A 53 6.68 -24.95 -16.34
N ARG A 54 6.64 -24.46 -15.10
CA ARG A 54 7.71 -23.64 -14.53
C ARG A 54 8.60 -24.50 -13.62
N SER A 55 9.88 -24.60 -13.96
CA SER A 55 10.88 -25.35 -13.19
C SER A 55 11.54 -24.54 -12.07
N GLN A 56 11.35 -23.21 -12.08
CA GLN A 56 11.98 -22.28 -11.15
C GLN A 56 10.95 -21.31 -10.58
N PRO A 57 11.11 -20.90 -9.30
CA PRO A 57 10.26 -19.88 -8.70
C PRO A 57 10.21 -18.60 -9.55
N ILE A 58 9.10 -17.87 -9.47
CA ILE A 58 9.01 -16.55 -10.08
C ILE A 58 9.95 -15.56 -9.38
N LYS A 59 10.66 -14.75 -10.16
CA LYS A 59 11.62 -13.76 -9.65
C LYS A 59 10.90 -12.46 -9.30
N LEU A 60 11.39 -11.76 -8.28
CA LEU A 60 10.82 -10.48 -7.84
C LEU A 60 10.64 -9.46 -8.98
N LEU A 61 11.66 -9.27 -9.83
CA LEU A 61 11.58 -8.33 -10.95
C LEU A 61 10.47 -8.66 -11.95
N GLU A 62 10.17 -9.95 -12.14
CA GLU A 62 9.09 -10.40 -13.01
C GLU A 62 7.72 -10.12 -12.39
N ILE A 63 7.57 -10.37 -11.08
CA ILE A 63 6.37 -9.98 -10.32
C ILE A 63 6.15 -8.47 -10.45
N MET A 64 7.17 -7.66 -10.17
CA MET A 64 7.08 -6.20 -10.25
C MET A 64 6.71 -5.73 -11.66
N TYR A 65 7.27 -6.34 -12.70
CA TYR A 65 6.92 -6.01 -14.09
C TYR A 65 5.46 -6.32 -14.39
N ILE A 66 4.98 -7.53 -14.05
CA ILE A 66 3.60 -7.95 -14.33
C ILE A 66 2.61 -7.12 -13.53
N VAL A 67 2.87 -6.87 -12.25
CA VAL A 67 2.02 -6.04 -11.39
C VAL A 67 1.92 -4.63 -11.94
N ARG A 68 3.05 -3.98 -12.27
CA ARG A 68 3.03 -2.64 -12.89
C ARG A 68 2.27 -2.62 -14.20
N LYS A 69 2.50 -3.61 -15.08
CA LYS A 69 1.75 -3.72 -16.33
C LYS A 69 0.24 -3.87 -16.09
N LYS A 70 -0.17 -4.60 -15.05
CA LYS A 70 -1.57 -4.79 -14.67
C LYS A 70 -2.20 -3.55 -14.04
N MET A 71 -1.44 -2.77 -13.28
CA MET A 71 -1.88 -1.50 -12.70
C MET A 71 -1.94 -0.37 -13.74
N GLY A 72 -1.17 -0.48 -14.82
CA GLY A 72 -1.16 0.52 -15.88
C GLY A 72 -0.51 1.83 -15.44
N SER A 73 -0.99 2.94 -15.97
CA SER A 73 -0.54 4.31 -15.64
C SER A 73 -1.36 4.97 -14.54
N GLU A 74 -2.24 4.22 -13.87
CA GLU A 74 -3.04 4.73 -12.76
C GLU A 74 -2.13 4.98 -11.55
N ASP A 75 -2.25 6.15 -10.92
CA ASP A 75 -1.64 6.41 -9.62
C ASP A 75 -2.45 5.72 -8.52
N VAL A 76 -2.34 4.39 -8.50
CA VAL A 76 -3.16 3.54 -7.63
C VAL A 76 -2.94 3.87 -6.15
N LEU A 77 -1.79 4.45 -5.81
CA LEU A 77 -1.39 4.78 -4.45
C LEU A 77 -1.68 6.25 -4.08
N ALA A 78 -2.24 7.03 -5.01
CA ALA A 78 -2.50 8.47 -4.86
C ALA A 78 -1.27 9.25 -4.36
N LEU A 79 -0.07 8.89 -4.83
CA LEU A 79 1.18 9.54 -4.43
C LEU A 79 1.33 10.94 -5.04
N GLY A 80 0.71 11.19 -6.20
CA GLY A 80 0.75 12.47 -6.90
C GLY A 80 0.11 13.62 -6.12
N GLU A 81 -0.82 13.33 -5.20
CA GLU A 81 -1.43 14.34 -4.32
C GLU A 81 -0.44 14.90 -3.26
N HIS A 82 0.72 14.26 -3.08
CA HIS A 82 1.71 14.58 -2.02
C HIS A 82 3.00 15.18 -2.54
N ILE A 83 3.19 15.25 -3.86
CA ILE A 83 4.29 16.01 -4.47
C ILE A 83 3.85 17.47 -4.57
N GLY A 84 3.62 18.10 -3.42
CA GLY A 84 3.58 19.55 -3.32
C GLY A 84 5.01 20.06 -3.14
N ASP A 85 5.40 21.10 -3.87
CA ASP A 85 6.68 21.77 -3.64
C ASP A 85 6.80 22.14 -2.15
N PRO A 86 7.96 21.90 -1.50
CA PRO A 86 8.17 22.41 -0.14
C PRO A 86 8.03 23.93 -0.17
N GLN A 87 7.14 24.47 0.67
CA GLN A 87 7.01 25.91 0.92
C GLN A 87 8.24 26.47 1.64
#